data_AF-A0A1F6Q1J7-F1
#
_entry.id   AF-A0A1F6Q1J7-F1
#
_cell.length_a   1.000
_cell.length_b   1.000
_cell.length_c   1.000
_cell.angle_alpha   90.00
_cell.angle_beta   90.00
_cell.angle_gamma   90.00
#
_symmetry.space_group_name_H-M   'P 1'
#
loop_
_entity.id
_entity.type
_entity.pdbx_description
1 polymer ?
#
loop_
_entity_poly.entity_id
_entity_poly.type
_entity_poly.pdbx_seq_one_letter_code
_entity_poly.pdbx_strand_id
1 'polypeptide(L)'
;MMDNKLAKDIVILDISNVSIMADYFVICSAETTTQVRALSSSIREKVKELFGRIPAGDESDARNRWNLLDYGDVIVHVLHREEREFYAIEKFWSHACTIDEETWMQESEDMKDQLR
;
A
#
# COMPACT_ATOMS: atom_id res chain seq x y z
N MET A 1 8.79 -0.16 -8.80
CA MET A 1 7.37 0.03 -9.25
C MET A 1 6.76 1.33 -8.69
N MET A 2 7.19 1.78 -7.51
CA MET A 2 6.94 3.12 -6.96
C MET A 2 8.06 4.10 -7.36
N ASP A 3 8.20 4.39 -8.66
CA ASP A 3 9.12 5.43 -9.10
C ASP A 3 8.61 6.83 -8.71
N ASN A 4 9.01 7.26 -7.53
CA ASN A 4 9.69 8.52 -7.22
C ASN A 4 9.08 9.87 -7.66
N LYS A 5 7.80 9.96 -8.06
CA LYS A 5 7.19 11.26 -8.39
C LYS A 5 5.86 11.62 -7.73
N LEU A 6 5.15 10.68 -7.10
CA LEU A 6 3.80 10.99 -6.56
C LEU A 6 3.49 10.45 -5.17
N ALA A 7 4.09 9.32 -4.76
CA ALA A 7 3.95 8.80 -3.39
C ALA A 7 5.17 9.23 -2.57
N LYS A 8 4.94 10.00 -1.51
CA LYS A 8 5.93 10.26 -0.47
C LYS A 8 5.61 9.34 0.72
N ASP A 9 6.63 8.90 1.44
CA ASP A 9 6.53 8.10 2.66
C ASP A 9 5.76 6.79 2.48
N ILE A 10 6.36 5.83 1.77
CA ILE A 10 5.79 4.48 1.65
C ILE A 10 6.35 3.61 2.77
N VAL A 11 5.47 2.93 3.50
CA VAL A 11 5.84 1.93 4.51
C VAL A 11 5.16 0.62 4.17
N ILE A 12 5.94 -0.45 4.19
CA ILE A 12 5.46 -1.81 3.95
C ILE A 12 5.58 -2.58 5.26
N LEU A 13 4.49 -3.19 5.69
CA LEU A 13 4.42 -4.00 6.89
C LEU A 13 4.10 -5.44 6.48
N ASP A 14 4.97 -6.37 6.86
CA ASP A 14 4.66 -7.80 6.81
C ASP A 14 3.83 -8.17 8.04
N ILE A 15 2.56 -8.45 7.78
CA ILE A 15 1.58 -8.85 8.79
C ILE A 15 1.20 -10.32 8.70
N SER A 16 1.85 -11.11 7.83
CA SER A 16 1.56 -12.54 7.62
C SER A 16 1.66 -13.36 8.92
N ASN A 17 2.54 -12.94 9.83
CA ASN A 17 2.75 -13.59 11.13
C ASN A 17 1.76 -13.12 12.23
N VAL A 18 0.99 -12.07 11.98
CA VAL A 18 0.10 -11.44 12.97
C VAL A 18 -1.37 -11.40 12.53
N SER A 19 -1.67 -11.60 11.25
CA SER A 19 -3.03 -11.55 10.70
C SER A 19 -3.26 -12.65 9.67
N ILE A 20 -4.47 -13.22 9.68
CA ILE A 20 -4.93 -14.20 8.67
C ILE A 20 -5.61 -13.49 7.48
N MET A 21 -5.86 -12.17 7.59
CA MET A 21 -6.65 -11.44 6.60
C MET A 21 -5.86 -11.03 5.36
N ALA A 22 -4.57 -10.70 5.52
CA ALA A 22 -3.68 -10.29 4.44
C ALA A 22 -2.23 -10.55 4.87
N ASP A 23 -1.33 -10.68 3.90
CA ASP A 23 0.10 -10.93 4.13
C ASP A 23 0.86 -9.62 4.28
N TYR A 24 0.48 -8.58 3.51
CA TYR A 24 1.20 -7.30 3.49
C TYR A 24 0.27 -6.09 3.57
N PHE A 25 0.67 -5.11 4.37
CA PHE A 25 0.10 -3.77 4.36
C PHE A 25 1.06 -2.79 3.71
N VAL A 26 0.58 -2.08 2.70
CA VAL A 26 1.32 -0.99 2.05
C VAL A 26 0.65 0.31 2.43
N ILE A 27 1.37 1.20 3.10
CA ILE A 27 0.86 2.48 3.59
C ILE A 27 1.57 3.60 2.85
N CYS A 28 0.81 4.42 2.14
CA CYS A 28 1.29 5.55 1.35
C CYS A 28 0.70 6.85 1.88
N SER A 29 1.43 7.97 1.74
CA SER A 29 0.92 9.29 2.11
C SER A 29 0.97 10.31 0.99
N ALA A 30 0.02 11.25 1.05
CA ALA A 30 -0.05 12.41 0.17
C ALA A 30 -0.49 13.67 0.94
N GLU A 31 -0.09 14.83 0.43
CA GLU A 31 -0.31 16.15 1.06
C GLU A 31 -1.67 16.77 0.70
N THR A 32 -2.36 16.22 -0.31
CA THR A 32 -3.67 16.73 -0.76
C THR A 32 -4.60 15.59 -1.15
N THR A 33 -5.90 15.79 -1.01
CA THR A 33 -6.94 14.80 -1.39
C THR A 33 -6.92 14.47 -2.88
N THR A 34 -6.58 15.44 -3.74
CA THR A 34 -6.38 15.22 -5.17
C THR A 34 -5.22 14.25 -5.42
N GLN A 35 -4.11 14.38 -4.70
CA GLN A 35 -2.98 13.46 -4.80
C GLN A 35 -3.33 12.08 -4.24
N VAL A 36 -4.07 11.98 -3.13
CA VAL A 36 -4.58 10.70 -2.60
C VAL A 36 -5.36 9.96 -3.69
N ARG A 37 -6.35 10.64 -4.31
CA ARG A 37 -7.16 10.04 -5.38
C ARG A 37 -6.33 9.66 -6.60
N ALA A 38 -5.41 10.53 -7.03
CA ALA A 38 -4.54 10.24 -8.18
C ALA A 38 -3.64 9.03 -7.92
N LEU A 39 -3.10 8.91 -6.71
CA LEU A 39 -2.24 7.80 -6.31
C LEU A 39 -3.02 6.49 -6.25
N SER A 40 -4.20 6.45 -5.62
CA SER A 40 -5.07 5.26 -5.61
C SER A 40 -5.44 4.83 -7.04
N SER A 41 -5.74 5.78 -7.94
CA SER A 41 -6.03 5.44 -9.34
C SER A 41 -4.81 4.87 -10.05
N SER A 42 -3.64 5.48 -9.89
CA SER A 42 -2.40 5.02 -10.50
C SER A 42 -2.00 3.62 -10.01
N ILE A 43 -2.18 3.33 -8.72
CA ILE A 43 -1.94 1.99 -8.16
C ILE A 43 -2.86 0.96 -8.81
N ARG A 44 -4.17 1.23 -8.89
CA ARG A 44 -5.11 0.32 -9.56
C ARG A 44 -4.74 0.05 -11.02
N GLU A 45 -4.42 1.09 -11.78
CA GLU A 45 -4.02 0.97 -13.18
C GLU A 45 -2.76 0.11 -13.33
N LYS A 46 -1.72 0.40 -12.53
CA LYS A 46 -0.46 -0.36 -12.58
C LYS A 46 -0.64 -1.83 -12.16
N VAL A 47 -1.38 -2.09 -11.09
CA VAL A 47 -1.63 -3.47 -10.63
C VAL A 47 -2.39 -4.26 -11.69
N LYS A 48 -3.38 -3.62 -12.34
CA LYS A 48 -4.12 -4.23 -13.44
C LYS A 48 -3.24 -4.48 -14.66
N GLU A 49 -2.38 -3.54 -15.04
CA GLU A 49 -1.47 -3.67 -16.18
C GLU A 49 -0.44 -4.79 -15.97
N LEU A 50 0.13 -4.87 -14.76
CA LEU A 50 1.30 -5.72 -14.47
C LEU A 50 0.91 -7.12 -14.01
N PHE A 51 -0.20 -7.24 -13.27
CA PHE A 51 -0.65 -8.51 -12.69
C PHE A 51 -2.03 -8.96 -13.18
N GLY A 52 -2.72 -8.14 -13.99
CA GLY A 52 -4.08 -8.46 -14.45
C GLY A 52 -5.14 -8.43 -13.33
N ARG A 53 -4.80 -7.93 -12.14
CA ARG A 53 -5.67 -7.94 -10.96
C ARG A 53 -6.40 -6.61 -10.76
N ILE A 54 -7.62 -6.69 -10.23
CA ILE A 54 -8.39 -5.55 -9.73
C ILE A 54 -8.58 -5.72 -8.23
N PRO A 55 -8.72 -4.62 -7.46
CA PRO A 55 -9.00 -4.74 -6.04
C PRO A 55 -10.34 -5.44 -5.81
N ALA A 56 -10.37 -6.38 -4.85
CA ALA A 56 -11.58 -7.02 -4.35
C ALA A 56 -12.43 -6.05 -3.52
N GLY A 57 -11.79 -5.10 -2.83
CA GLY A 57 -12.42 -4.01 -2.10
C GLY A 57 -11.79 -2.66 -2.45
N ASP A 58 -12.63 -1.65 -2.68
CA ASP A 58 -12.21 -0.27 -2.95
C ASP A 58 -13.07 0.66 -2.10
N GLU A 59 -12.50 1.08 -0.97
CA GLU A 59 -13.19 1.93 0.01
C GLU A 59 -12.50 3.28 0.09
N SER A 60 -13.20 4.32 -0.35
CA SER A 60 -12.75 5.70 -0.21
C SER A 60 -13.71 6.47 0.69
N ASP A 61 -13.17 7.19 1.66
CA ASP A 61 -13.98 8.10 2.48
C ASP A 61 -14.55 9.25 1.64
N ALA A 62 -15.61 9.91 2.14
CA ALA A 62 -16.28 10.99 1.41
C ALA A 62 -15.34 12.18 1.08
N ARG A 63 -14.24 12.34 1.82
CA ARG A 63 -13.27 13.43 1.63
C ARG A 63 -12.05 13.03 0.80
N ASN A 64 -11.92 11.76 0.38
CA ASN A 64 -10.71 11.21 -0.25
C ASN A 64 -9.43 11.51 0.56
N ARG A 65 -9.53 11.41 1.88
CA ARG A 65 -8.42 11.48 2.82
C ARG A 65 -7.99 10.09 3.28
N TRP A 66 -8.81 9.07 3.06
CA TRP A 66 -8.47 7.68 3.32
C TRP A 66 -9.07 6.79 2.23
N ASN A 67 -8.18 6.23 1.42
CA ASN A 67 -8.55 5.24 0.41
C ASN A 67 -7.88 3.91 0.74
N LEU A 68 -8.65 2.83 0.70
CA LEU A 68 -8.22 1.47 0.94
C LEU A 68 -8.46 0.64 -0.32
N LEU A 69 -7.41 -0.02 -0.79
CA LEU A 69 -7.45 -0.95 -1.90
C LEU A 69 -7.09 -2.34 -1.38
N ASP A 70 -8.05 -3.24 -1.39
CA ASP A 70 -7.88 -4.62 -0.93
C ASP A 70 -7.70 -5.56 -2.11
N TYR A 71 -6.57 -6.25 -2.18
CA TYR A 71 -6.27 -7.28 -3.18
C TYR A 71 -6.31 -8.71 -2.62
N GLY A 72 -6.70 -8.88 -1.36
CA GLY A 72 -6.73 -10.14 -0.62
C GLY A 72 -5.41 -10.44 0.07
N ASP A 73 -4.34 -10.64 -0.70
CA ASP A 73 -2.98 -10.89 -0.18
C ASP A 73 -2.30 -9.59 0.27
N VAL A 74 -2.60 -8.47 -0.40
CA VAL A 74 -2.04 -7.15 -0.13
C VAL A 74 -3.14 -6.13 0.07
N ILE A 75 -3.06 -5.35 1.16
CA ILE A 75 -3.95 -4.22 1.41
C ILE A 75 -3.16 -2.92 1.35
N VAL A 76 -3.59 -2.01 0.47
CA VAL A 76 -2.95 -0.72 0.24
C VAL A 76 -3.77 0.40 0.86
N HIS A 77 -3.19 1.08 1.85
CA HIS A 77 -3.74 2.27 2.48
C HIS A 77 -3.12 3.52 1.85
N VAL A 78 -3.93 4.34 1.20
CA VAL A 78 -3.52 5.64 0.67
C VAL A 78 -4.14 6.74 1.52
N LEU A 79 -3.31 7.36 2.36
CA LEU A 79 -3.74 8.28 3.39
C LEU A 79 -3.33 9.72 3.06
N HIS A 80 -4.18 10.67 3.45
CA HIS A 80 -3.72 12.03 3.63
C HIS A 80 -2.75 12.09 4.82
N ARG A 81 -1.68 12.89 4.71
CA ARG A 81 -0.63 12.99 5.73
C ARG A 81 -1.17 13.20 7.14
N GLU A 82 -2.06 14.18 7.30
CA GLU A 82 -2.71 14.46 8.59
C GLU A 82 -3.50 13.26 9.16
N GLU A 83 -4.14 12.45 8.31
CA GLU A 83 -4.88 11.26 8.79
C GLU A 83 -3.90 10.17 9.26
N ARG A 84 -2.79 9.98 8.53
CA ARG A 84 -1.75 9.04 8.96
C ARG A 84 -1.12 9.47 10.28
N GLU A 85 -0.84 10.75 10.46
CA GLU A 85 -0.29 11.29 11.70
C GLU A 85 -1.29 11.18 12.87
N PHE A 86 -2.57 11.45 12.62
CA PHE A 86 -3.63 11.40 13.64
C PHE A 86 -3.96 9.98 14.08
N TYR A 87 -4.20 9.08 13.13
CA TYR A 87 -4.57 7.69 13.42
C TYR A 87 -3.36 6.81 13.70
N ALA A 88 -2.18 7.15 13.15
CA ALA A 88 -0.93 6.42 13.34
C ALA A 88 -1.11 4.90 13.25
N ILE A 89 -1.83 4.42 12.23
CA ILE A 89 -2.24 3.01 12.11
C ILE A 89 -1.05 2.05 12.16
N GLU A 90 0.12 2.51 11.71
CA GLU A 90 1.40 1.81 11.79
C GLU A 90 1.76 1.38 13.21
N LYS A 91 1.39 2.16 14.23
CA LYS A 91 1.65 1.83 15.64
C LYS A 91 0.82 0.67 16.13
N PHE A 92 -0.39 0.48 15.59
CA PHE A 92 -1.23 -0.66 15.95
C PHE A 92 -0.62 -1.98 15.45
N TRP A 93 0.10 -1.91 14.34
CA TRP A 93 0.85 -3.02 13.75
C TRP A 93 2.34 -2.98 14.14
N SER A 94 2.69 -2.37 15.27
CA SER A 94 4.09 -2.26 15.73
C SER A 94 4.78 -3.61 16.02
N HIS A 95 4.02 -4.70 16.14
CA HIS A 95 4.55 -6.06 16.24
C HIS A 95 4.79 -6.70 14.86
N ALA A 96 4.32 -6.07 13.79
CA ALA A 96 4.58 -6.47 12.41
C ALA A 96 5.99 -6.02 12.00
N CYS A 97 6.63 -6.80 11.13
CA CYS A 97 7.96 -6.44 10.64
C CYS A 97 7.82 -5.34 9.59
N THR A 98 8.40 -4.16 9.82
CA THR A 98 8.53 -3.16 8.77
C THR A 98 9.58 -3.64 7.78
N ILE A 99 9.20 -3.79 6.52
CA ILE A 99 10.13 -4.10 5.44
C ILE A 99 10.66 -2.77 4.90
N ASP A 100 11.98 -2.60 4.94
CA ASP A 100 12.64 -1.46 4.31
C ASP A 100 12.62 -1.59 2.77
N GLU A 101 12.81 -0.46 2.08
CA GLU A 101 12.70 -0.41 0.61
C GLU A 101 13.73 -1.31 -0.09
N GLU A 102 14.92 -1.49 0.48
CA GLU A 102 15.99 -2.33 -0.10
C GLU A 102 15.62 -3.81 -0.01
N THR A 103 15.16 -4.25 1.17
CA THR A 103 14.66 -5.61 1.38
C THR A 103 13.47 -5.92 0.47
N TRP A 104 12.51 -4.99 0.34
CA TRP A 104 11.35 -5.18 -0.53
C TRP A 104 11.71 -5.32 -2.01
N MET A 105 12.69 -4.54 -2.49
CA MET A 105 13.14 -4.64 -3.88
C MET A 105 13.80 -5.99 -4.15
N GLN A 106 14.61 -6.50 -3.21
CA GLN A 106 15.26 -7.80 -3.29
C GLN A 106 14.22 -8.94 -3.37
N GLU A 107 13.23 -8.95 -2.47
CA GLU A 107 12.16 -9.97 -2.45
C GLU A 107 11.26 -9.89 -3.70
N SER A 108 11.01 -8.68 -4.19
CA SER A 108 10.25 -8.46 -5.42
C SER A 108 10.97 -9.00 -6.67
N GLU A 109 12.29 -8.95 -6.68
CA GLU A 109 13.12 -9.51 -7.76
C GLU A 109 13.10 -11.04 -7.71
N ASP A 110 13.27 -11.61 -6.51
CA ASP A 110 13.23 -13.06 -6.29
C ASP A 110 11.85 -13.67 -6.61
N MET A 111 10.76 -12.98 -6.26
CA MET A 111 9.39 -13.42 -6.56
C MET A 111 9.11 -13.42 -8.08
N LYS A 112 9.68 -12.46 -8.83
CA LYS A 112 9.55 -12.41 -10.29
C LYS A 112 10.30 -13.54 -10.98
N ASP A 113 11.46 -13.93 -10.45
CA ASP A 113 12.23 -15.06 -10.98
C ASP A 113 11.55 -16.42 -10.70
N GLN A 114 10.76 -16.53 -9.63
CA GLN A 114 9.96 -17.73 -9.35
C GLN A 114 8.67 -17.84 -10.19
N LEU A 115 8.15 -16.72 -10.69
CA LEU A 115 6.94 -16.66 -11.53
C LEU A 115 7.24 -16.78 -13.03
N ARG A 116 8.49 -17.10 -13.40
CA ARG A 116 8.98 -17.14 -14.78
C ARG A 116 9.16 -18.54 -15.35
#